data_AF-A0A162NX21-F1
#
_entry.id   AF-A0A162NX21-F1
#
_cell.length_a   1.000
_cell.length_b   1.000
_cell.length_c   1.000
_cell.angle_alpha   90.00
_cell.angle_beta   90.00
_cell.angle_gamma   90.00
#
_symmetry.space_group_name_H-M   'P 1'
#
loop_
_entity.id
_entity.type
_entity.pdbx_description
1 polymer ?
#
loop_
_entity_poly.entity_id
_entity_poly.type
_entity_poly.pdbx_seq_one_letter_code
_entity_poly.pdbx_strand_id
1 'polypeptide(L)'
;KDYKGSLLERKAAAAVGNPILIQLYHKYFQQHSINVAQALCERVHFSNRVQFLQLRQTFSTFWENNIVPIVNENDLVSNVEIKFSDNDELATLIAIGFDASHLILCTSTGGVLNDEKKIIPLIEKVDASVLKYVTKEKSGPGLGGMLSKLTFTRLASSLGIEVVIGGLKGDQPLRAALAKKNGTCFLARKSNLRARQKWLASGSITLGTLHVDKGAAKALLNRKSLLTIGISRVEGKFLEGEVIQLMDEDNTILGVAKARLDASSIETQLTRKNVVAAHADDIVLFND
;
A
#
# COMPACT_ATOMS: atom_id res chain seq x y z
N LYS A 1 33.68 0.63 3.51
CA LYS A 1 33.72 -0.74 2.96
C LYS A 1 33.30 -0.66 1.51
N ASP A 2 34.04 -1.29 0.58
CA ASP A 2 33.69 -1.34 -0.85
C ASP A 2 32.51 -2.30 -1.09
N TYR A 3 31.35 -1.96 -0.54
CA TYR A 3 30.13 -2.73 -0.74
C TYR A 3 29.68 -2.63 -2.18
N LYS A 4 29.53 -3.79 -2.83
CA LYS A 4 29.09 -3.89 -4.23
C LYS A 4 27.56 -3.90 -4.38
N GLY A 5 26.85 -3.82 -3.25
CA GLY A 5 25.39 -3.68 -3.21
C GLY A 5 24.64 -5.01 -3.32
N SER A 6 25.29 -6.14 -2.97
CA SER A 6 24.63 -7.43 -2.81
C SER A 6 23.51 -7.37 -1.76
N LEU A 7 22.58 -8.33 -1.79
CA LEU A 7 21.46 -8.38 -0.84
C LEU A 7 21.96 -8.34 0.62
N LEU A 8 22.96 -9.16 0.95
CA LEU A 8 23.52 -9.24 2.30
C LEU A 8 24.23 -7.94 2.72
N GLU A 9 24.94 -7.27 1.80
CA GLU A 9 25.57 -5.98 2.08
C GLU A 9 24.52 -4.88 2.31
N ARG A 10 23.41 -4.89 1.55
CA ARG A 10 22.29 -3.94 1.78
C ARG A 10 21.63 -4.18 3.13
N LYS A 11 21.43 -5.44 3.52
CA LYS A 11 20.93 -5.80 4.85
C LYS A 11 21.88 -5.34 5.96
N ALA A 12 23.18 -5.54 5.79
CA ALA A 12 24.19 -5.06 6.73
C ALA A 12 24.20 -3.52 6.82
N ALA A 13 24.11 -2.82 5.69
CA ALA A 13 24.01 -1.37 5.67
C ALA A 13 22.73 -0.86 6.35
N ALA A 14 21.58 -1.50 6.11
CA ALA A 14 20.32 -1.15 6.77
C ALA A 14 20.39 -1.40 8.28
N ALA A 15 20.99 -2.51 8.73
CA ALA A 15 21.15 -2.84 10.14
C ALA A 15 22.03 -1.83 10.89
N VAL A 16 23.06 -1.27 10.24
CA VAL A 16 23.90 -0.20 10.79
C VAL A 16 23.22 1.17 10.69
N GLY A 17 22.57 1.45 9.55
CA GLY A 17 21.98 2.76 9.26
C GLY A 17 20.69 3.04 10.03
N ASN A 18 19.88 2.02 10.31
CA ASN A 18 18.58 2.19 10.97
C ASN A 18 18.70 2.72 12.43
N PRO A 19 19.62 2.23 13.27
CA PRO A 19 19.94 2.87 14.56
C PRO A 19 20.37 4.34 14.44
N ILE A 20 21.16 4.69 13.42
CA ILE A 20 21.61 6.07 13.19
C ILE A 20 20.41 6.95 12.79
N LEU A 21 19.54 6.44 11.91
CA LEU A 21 18.34 7.13 11.47
C LEU A 21 17.41 7.46 12.66
N ILE A 22 17.15 6.49 13.54
CA ILE A 22 16.28 6.73 14.71
C ILE A 22 16.92 7.70 15.71
N GLN A 23 18.25 7.68 15.88
CA GLN A 23 18.95 8.68 16.70
C GLN A 23 18.81 10.09 16.12
N LEU A 24 18.86 10.25 14.80
CA LEU A 24 18.62 11.55 14.16
C LEU A 24 17.19 12.04 14.39
N TYR A 25 16.19 11.18 14.21
CA TYR A 25 14.81 11.52 14.54
C TYR A 25 14.66 11.91 16.01
N HIS A 26 15.22 11.12 16.93
CA HIS A 26 15.19 11.43 18.36
C HIS A 26 15.80 12.80 18.66
N LYS A 27 17.00 13.09 18.12
CA LYS A 27 17.69 14.37 18.31
C LYS A 27 16.85 15.58 17.91
N TYR A 28 16.21 15.54 16.74
CA TYR A 28 15.41 16.68 16.24
C TYR A 28 14.05 16.79 16.93
N PHE A 29 13.39 15.67 17.24
CA PHE A 29 12.11 15.69 17.96
C PHE A 29 12.25 16.05 19.44
N GLN A 30 13.40 15.72 20.07
CA GLN A 30 13.68 16.07 21.46
C GLN A 30 13.68 17.58 21.70
N GLN A 31 14.09 18.38 20.72
CA GLN A 31 14.04 19.86 20.78
C GLN A 31 12.61 20.40 20.95
N HIS A 32 11.62 19.59 20.58
CA HIS A 32 10.20 19.89 20.73
C HIS A 32 9.53 19.11 21.86
N SER A 33 10.32 18.43 22.71
CA SER A 33 9.83 17.57 23.80
C SER A 33 8.88 16.45 23.34
N ILE A 34 9.07 15.97 22.11
CA ILE A 34 8.29 14.86 21.54
C ILE A 34 9.14 13.60 21.59
N ASN A 35 8.60 12.54 22.19
CA ASN A 35 9.24 11.23 22.18
C ASN A 35 8.96 10.52 20.86
N VAL A 36 9.94 9.73 20.40
CA VAL A 36 9.81 8.89 19.21
C VAL A 36 9.94 7.41 19.58
N ALA A 37 9.17 6.55 18.94
CA ALA A 37 9.28 5.11 19.07
C ALA A 37 9.61 4.48 17.71
N GLN A 38 10.59 3.60 17.68
CA GLN A 38 10.89 2.83 16.47
C GLN A 38 9.85 1.72 16.29
N ALA A 39 9.31 1.60 15.09
CA ALA A 39 8.48 0.48 14.68
C ALA A 39 9.05 -0.11 13.39
N LEU A 40 9.48 -1.37 13.45
CA LEU A 40 9.92 -2.12 12.26
C LEU A 40 8.80 -3.03 11.81
N CYS A 41 8.40 -2.91 10.56
CA CYS A 41 7.29 -3.65 10.00
C CYS A 41 7.72 -4.59 8.89
N GLU A 42 6.96 -5.67 8.74
CA GLU A 42 7.02 -6.63 7.65
C GLU A 42 5.62 -6.78 7.07
N ARG A 43 5.50 -7.28 5.84
CA ARG A 43 4.20 -7.41 5.17
C ARG A 43 3.21 -8.27 5.96
N VAL A 44 3.70 -9.27 6.69
CA VAL A 44 2.89 -10.16 7.55
C VAL A 44 2.10 -9.40 8.63
N HIS A 45 2.64 -8.29 9.15
CA HIS A 45 1.94 -7.47 10.15
C HIS A 45 0.67 -6.83 9.59
N PHE A 46 0.55 -6.68 8.27
CA PHE A 46 -0.62 -6.09 7.62
C PHE A 46 -1.53 -7.15 7.00
N SER A 47 -0.98 -8.27 6.51
CA SER A 47 -1.76 -9.36 5.92
C SER A 47 -2.41 -10.28 6.97
N ASN A 48 -1.81 -10.43 8.15
CA ASN A 48 -2.38 -11.20 9.25
C ASN A 48 -3.23 -10.30 10.17
N ARG A 49 -4.53 -10.62 10.29
CA ARG A 49 -5.47 -9.82 11.09
C ARG A 49 -5.07 -9.68 12.56
N VAL A 50 -4.58 -10.74 13.18
CA VAL A 50 -4.23 -10.73 14.61
C VAL A 50 -3.03 -9.82 14.84
N GLN A 51 -1.97 -9.99 14.04
CA GLN A 51 -0.77 -9.14 14.13
C GLN A 51 -1.09 -7.68 13.81
N PHE A 52 -1.96 -7.44 12.82
CA PHE A 52 -2.41 -6.10 12.48
C PHE A 52 -3.16 -5.41 13.63
N LEU A 53 -4.07 -6.13 14.31
CA LEU A 53 -4.78 -5.59 15.46
C LEU A 53 -3.83 -5.28 16.63
N GLN A 54 -2.82 -6.13 16.85
CA GLN A 54 -1.77 -5.88 17.83
C GLN A 54 -0.95 -4.63 17.48
N LEU A 55 -0.52 -4.49 16.23
CA LEU A 55 0.17 -3.30 15.74
C LEU A 55 -0.67 -2.03 15.98
N ARG A 56 -1.97 -2.09 15.67
CA ARG A 56 -2.89 -0.99 15.91
C ARG A 56 -3.01 -0.60 17.38
N GLN A 57 -3.11 -1.60 18.26
CA GLN A 57 -3.19 -1.35 19.70
C GLN A 57 -1.92 -0.67 20.21
N THR A 58 -0.74 -1.18 19.83
CA THR A 58 0.55 -0.58 20.21
C THR A 58 0.69 0.86 19.77
N PHE A 59 0.33 1.18 18.52
CA PHE A 59 0.38 2.54 18.00
C PHE A 59 -0.62 3.47 18.69
N SER A 60 -1.79 2.95 19.05
CA SER A 60 -2.78 3.72 19.83
C SER A 60 -2.20 4.08 21.20
N THR A 61 -1.55 3.14 21.88
CA THR A 61 -0.84 3.40 23.13
C THR A 61 0.30 4.41 22.96
N PHE A 62 1.03 4.40 21.85
CA PHE A 62 2.04 5.44 21.57
C PHE A 62 1.40 6.84 21.51
N TRP A 63 0.31 7.01 20.77
CA TRP A 63 -0.35 8.30 20.64
C TRP A 63 -0.97 8.79 21.95
N GLU A 64 -1.57 7.90 22.74
CA GLU A 64 -2.08 8.20 24.09
C GLU A 64 -0.98 8.73 25.02
N ASN A 65 0.28 8.38 24.76
CA ASN A 65 1.44 8.81 25.54
C ASN A 65 2.28 9.91 24.86
N ASN A 66 1.73 10.61 23.85
CA ASN A 66 2.42 11.64 23.07
C ASN A 66 3.73 11.16 22.41
N ILE A 67 3.75 9.91 21.95
CA ILE A 67 4.88 9.29 21.26
C ILE A 67 4.59 9.25 19.76
N VAL A 68 5.54 9.73 18.95
CA VAL A 68 5.48 9.67 17.49
C VAL A 68 6.16 8.38 16.99
N PRO A 69 5.42 7.45 16.35
CA PRO A 69 6.03 6.27 15.76
C PRO A 69 6.83 6.64 14.51
N ILE A 70 8.09 6.19 14.45
CA ILE A 70 8.95 6.24 13.27
C ILE A 70 8.98 4.83 12.68
N VAL A 71 8.25 4.65 11.59
CA VAL A 71 8.02 3.34 10.98
C VAL A 71 8.96 3.12 9.80
N ASN A 72 9.57 1.94 9.74
CA ASN A 72 10.38 1.52 8.60
C ASN A 72 10.20 0.02 8.34
N GLU A 73 10.63 -0.43 7.16
CA GLU A 73 10.70 -1.86 6.88
C GLU A 73 11.79 -2.56 7.71
N ASN A 74 11.53 -3.79 8.14
CA ASN A 74 12.51 -4.64 8.80
C ASN A 74 13.46 -5.33 7.79
N ASP A 75 14.33 -4.54 7.16
CA ASP A 75 15.26 -5.01 6.12
C ASP A 75 16.22 -6.13 6.56
N LEU A 76 16.50 -6.27 7.86
CA LEU A 76 17.43 -7.26 8.37
C LEU A 76 16.90 -8.69 8.15
N VAL A 77 15.65 -8.93 8.52
CA VAL A 77 15.02 -10.26 8.52
C VAL A 77 14.11 -10.48 7.32
N SER A 78 13.73 -9.44 6.58
CA SER A 78 12.83 -9.60 5.43
C SER A 78 13.45 -10.47 4.34
N ASN A 79 12.75 -11.54 3.96
CA ASN A 79 13.07 -12.33 2.78
C ASN A 79 12.51 -11.64 1.53
N VAL A 80 13.05 -11.92 0.35
CA VAL A 80 12.64 -11.27 -0.91
C VAL A 80 11.13 -11.36 -1.15
N GLU A 81 10.51 -12.47 -0.73
CA GLU A 81 9.08 -12.74 -0.89
C GLU A 81 8.18 -11.91 0.07
N ILE A 82 8.72 -11.47 1.21
CA ILE A 82 7.97 -10.80 2.29
C ILE A 82 8.30 -9.29 2.34
N LYS A 83 9.16 -8.83 1.42
CA LYS A 83 9.62 -7.45 1.35
C LYS A 83 8.55 -6.52 0.75
N PHE A 84 8.38 -5.33 1.31
CA PHE A 84 7.63 -4.27 0.66
C PHE A 84 8.31 -3.90 -0.68
N SER A 85 7.50 -3.49 -1.64
CA SER A 85 8.02 -2.98 -2.91
C SER A 85 8.82 -1.68 -2.70
N ASP A 86 8.31 -0.81 -1.82
CA ASP A 86 8.96 0.39 -1.32
C ASP A 86 8.24 0.92 -0.05
N ASN A 87 8.69 2.06 0.46
CA ASN A 87 8.05 2.72 1.61
C ASN A 87 6.75 3.46 1.24
N ASP A 88 6.44 3.67 -0.05
CA ASP A 88 5.15 4.25 -0.46
C ASP A 88 4.02 3.23 -0.20
N GLU A 89 4.31 1.94 -0.43
CA GLU A 89 3.47 0.82 0.00
C GLU A 89 3.24 0.86 1.51
N LEU A 90 4.31 0.77 2.30
CA LEU A 90 4.24 0.71 3.77
C LEU A 90 3.45 1.90 4.34
N ALA A 91 3.73 3.11 3.88
CA ALA A 91 3.02 4.32 4.32
C ALA A 91 1.52 4.25 4.00
N THR A 92 1.17 3.70 2.84
CA THR A 92 -0.23 3.52 2.42
C THR A 92 -0.95 2.46 3.23
N LEU A 93 -0.30 1.34 3.53
CA LEU A 93 -0.84 0.29 4.39
C LEU A 93 -1.13 0.80 5.80
N ILE A 94 -0.22 1.61 6.34
CA ILE A 94 -0.42 2.28 7.63
C ILE A 94 -1.59 3.25 7.52
N ALA A 95 -1.60 4.15 6.52
CA ALA A 95 -2.67 5.13 6.37
C ALA A 95 -4.06 4.47 6.31
N ILE A 96 -4.22 3.41 5.52
CA ILE A 96 -5.48 2.68 5.42
C ILE A 96 -5.78 1.93 6.71
N GLY A 97 -4.80 1.23 7.26
CA GLY A 97 -4.99 0.40 8.44
C GLY A 97 -5.39 1.20 9.68
N PHE A 98 -4.88 2.42 9.78
CA PHE A 98 -5.17 3.34 10.88
C PHE A 98 -6.29 4.34 10.57
N ASP A 99 -6.96 4.21 9.42
CA ASP A 99 -8.05 5.09 8.97
C ASP A 99 -7.63 6.58 8.97
N ALA A 100 -6.42 6.84 8.46
CA ALA A 100 -5.87 8.17 8.35
C ALA A 100 -6.73 9.05 7.44
N SER A 101 -6.92 10.31 7.83
CA SER A 101 -7.61 11.29 6.98
C SER A 101 -6.74 11.78 5.83
N HIS A 102 -5.42 11.85 6.05
CA HIS A 102 -4.45 12.36 5.08
C HIS A 102 -3.20 11.47 5.01
N LEU A 103 -2.65 11.31 3.81
CA LEU A 103 -1.35 10.69 3.55
C LEU A 103 -0.48 11.66 2.74
N ILE A 104 0.70 11.98 3.24
CA ILE A 104 1.66 12.86 2.53
C ILE A 104 2.85 12.03 2.07
N LEU A 105 3.04 11.92 0.75
CA LEU A 105 4.18 11.26 0.13
C LEU A 105 5.19 12.33 -0.32
N CYS A 106 6.35 12.36 0.33
CA CYS A 106 7.38 13.34 0.03
C CYS A 106 8.25 12.90 -1.16
N THR A 107 8.48 13.79 -2.12
CA THR A 107 9.26 13.50 -3.34
C THR A 107 10.16 14.67 -3.75
N SER A 108 11.29 14.36 -4.38
CA SER A 108 12.24 15.36 -4.90
C SER A 108 11.69 16.15 -6.09
N THR A 109 10.75 15.59 -6.85
CA THR A 109 10.09 16.26 -7.98
C THR A 109 9.09 17.33 -7.56
N GLY A 110 8.76 17.41 -6.27
CA GLY A 110 7.79 18.36 -5.72
C GLY A 110 6.32 17.99 -5.92
N GLY A 111 5.99 17.14 -6.90
CA GLY A 111 4.63 16.68 -7.21
C GLY A 111 4.59 15.86 -8.50
N VAL A 112 3.38 15.64 -9.03
CA VAL A 112 3.16 15.09 -10.37
C VAL A 112 3.32 16.20 -11.40
N LEU A 113 4.17 15.98 -12.38
CA LEU A 113 4.45 16.95 -13.44
C LEU A 113 3.60 16.67 -14.67
N ASN A 114 3.08 17.71 -15.33
CA ASN A 114 2.49 17.59 -16.66
C ASN A 114 3.58 17.60 -17.75
N ASP A 115 3.16 17.55 -19.02
CA ASP A 115 4.07 17.56 -20.18
C ASP A 115 4.97 18.81 -20.25
N GLU A 116 4.53 19.92 -19.64
CA GLU A 116 5.28 21.18 -19.53
C GLU A 116 6.23 21.23 -18.32
N LYS A 117 6.40 20.11 -17.60
CA LYS A 117 7.18 20.00 -16.36
C LYS A 117 6.67 20.91 -15.23
N LYS A 118 5.39 21.26 -15.23
CA LYS A 118 4.73 22.01 -14.14
C LYS A 118 3.98 21.05 -13.23
N ILE A 119 3.97 21.34 -11.93
CA ILE A 119 3.21 20.55 -10.95
C ILE A 119 1.72 20.70 -11.21
N ILE A 120 1.01 19.59 -11.30
CA ILE A 120 -0.45 19.54 -11.33
C ILE A 120 -0.93 19.69 -9.88
N PRO A 121 -1.66 20.76 -9.51
CA PRO A 121 -1.99 21.03 -8.11
C PRO A 121 -3.08 20.11 -7.55
N LEU A 122 -4.01 19.66 -8.40
CA LEU A 122 -5.17 18.87 -8.01
C LEU A 122 -5.47 17.79 -9.03
N ILE A 123 -5.71 16.58 -8.55
CA ILE A 123 -6.14 15.41 -9.33
C ILE A 123 -7.33 14.77 -8.61
N GLU A 124 -8.51 14.81 -9.20
CA GLU A 124 -9.71 14.22 -8.58
C GLU A 124 -9.70 12.70 -8.62
N LYS A 125 -9.12 12.12 -9.67
CA LYS A 125 -9.10 10.68 -9.93
C LYS A 125 -7.79 10.28 -10.58
N VAL A 126 -7.13 9.29 -10.01
CA VAL A 126 -6.00 8.61 -10.67
C VAL A 126 -6.55 7.65 -11.72
N ASP A 127 -6.45 8.02 -12.98
CA ASP A 127 -6.84 7.22 -14.14
C ASP A 127 -5.73 7.16 -15.20
N ALA A 128 -6.02 6.58 -16.36
CA ALA A 128 -5.08 6.47 -17.47
C ALA A 128 -4.54 7.84 -17.94
N SER A 129 -5.31 8.93 -17.77
CA SER A 129 -4.89 10.28 -18.15
C SER A 129 -3.81 10.84 -17.22
N VAL A 130 -3.77 10.39 -15.96
CA VAL A 130 -2.72 10.76 -15.00
C VAL A 130 -1.49 9.87 -15.18
N LEU A 131 -1.72 8.58 -15.42
CA LEU A 131 -0.65 7.60 -15.63
C LEU A 131 0.20 7.90 -16.88
N LYS A 132 -0.35 8.58 -17.88
CA LYS A 132 0.39 8.99 -19.08
C LYS A 132 1.56 9.94 -18.79
N TYR A 133 1.49 10.72 -17.70
CA TYR A 133 2.54 11.64 -17.30
C TYR A 133 3.73 10.95 -16.61
N VAL A 134 3.60 9.65 -16.32
CA VAL A 134 4.68 8.85 -15.74
C VAL A 134 5.61 8.41 -16.86
N THR A 135 6.73 9.11 -17.02
CA THR A 135 7.83 8.60 -17.83
C THR A 135 8.43 7.36 -17.15
N LYS A 136 8.84 6.35 -17.93
CA LYS A 136 9.48 5.11 -17.42
C LYS A 136 10.86 5.36 -16.78
N GLU A 137 11.32 6.60 -16.72
CA GLU A 137 12.63 6.97 -16.22
C GLU A 137 12.63 7.03 -14.68
N LYS A 138 13.38 6.11 -14.06
CA LYS A 138 13.68 6.16 -12.63
C LYS A 138 14.55 7.39 -12.35
N SER A 139 14.02 8.37 -11.63
CA SER A 139 14.79 9.50 -11.14
C SER A 139 15.67 9.07 -9.96
N GLY A 140 16.84 8.50 -10.24
CA GLY A 140 17.88 8.19 -9.25
C GLY A 140 17.83 6.79 -8.60
N PRO A 141 18.72 6.51 -7.63
CA PRO A 141 18.85 5.21 -6.96
C PRO A 141 17.79 5.06 -5.87
N GLY A 142 16.52 5.12 -6.25
CA GLY A 142 15.37 4.79 -5.40
C GLY A 142 14.62 3.59 -5.99
N LEU A 143 14.19 2.65 -5.13
CA LEU A 143 13.37 1.51 -5.55
C LEU A 143 11.94 1.95 -5.94
N GLY A 144 11.45 3.08 -5.40
CA GLY A 144 10.10 3.60 -5.63
C GLY A 144 10.04 4.77 -6.62
N GLY A 145 9.41 4.55 -7.77
CA GLY A 145 9.18 5.58 -8.80
C GLY A 145 7.84 6.31 -8.67
N MET A 146 7.60 7.32 -9.52
CA MET A 146 6.31 8.03 -9.59
C MET A 146 5.14 7.07 -9.88
N LEU A 147 5.39 5.99 -10.66
CA LEU A 147 4.40 4.95 -10.90
C LEU A 147 3.92 4.31 -9.59
N SER A 148 4.84 3.93 -8.71
CA SER A 148 4.52 3.29 -7.43
C SER A 148 3.68 4.23 -6.56
N LYS A 149 4.12 5.48 -6.42
CA LYS A 149 3.39 6.54 -5.68
C LYS A 149 1.96 6.69 -6.20
N LEU A 150 1.76 6.74 -7.51
CA LEU A 150 0.43 6.87 -8.10
C LEU A 150 -0.44 5.62 -7.91
N THR A 151 0.14 4.42 -7.98
CA THR A 151 -0.56 3.16 -7.69
C THR A 151 -1.10 3.17 -6.26
N PHE A 152 -0.26 3.50 -5.28
CA PHE A 152 -0.66 3.55 -3.89
C PHE A 152 -1.57 4.75 -3.56
N THR A 153 -1.35 5.88 -4.22
CA THR A 153 -2.25 7.03 -4.14
C THR A 153 -3.66 6.68 -4.63
N ARG A 154 -3.77 5.93 -5.74
CA ARG A 154 -5.07 5.45 -6.24
C ARG A 154 -5.77 4.55 -5.21
N LEU A 155 -5.02 3.68 -4.55
CA LEU A 155 -5.55 2.80 -3.51
C LEU A 155 -6.00 3.59 -2.26
N ALA A 156 -5.15 4.46 -1.72
CA ALA A 156 -5.50 5.28 -0.56
C ALA A 156 -6.71 6.19 -0.84
N SER A 157 -6.73 6.86 -1.98
CA SER A 157 -7.83 7.77 -2.37
C SER A 157 -9.16 7.05 -2.60
N SER A 158 -9.16 5.83 -3.15
CA SER A 158 -10.39 5.03 -3.29
C SER A 158 -10.96 4.57 -1.94
N LEU A 159 -10.11 4.49 -0.91
CA LEU A 159 -10.48 4.11 0.46
C LEU A 159 -10.80 5.31 1.37
N GLY A 160 -10.91 6.50 0.78
CA GLY A 160 -11.35 7.71 1.46
C GLY A 160 -10.25 8.51 2.15
N ILE A 161 -8.99 8.31 1.75
CA ILE A 161 -7.84 9.04 2.28
C ILE A 161 -7.45 10.13 1.30
N GLU A 162 -7.31 11.37 1.77
CA GLU A 162 -6.76 12.44 0.95
C GLU A 162 -5.25 12.29 0.84
N VAL A 163 -4.70 12.23 -0.37
CA VAL A 163 -3.26 12.02 -0.57
C VAL A 163 -2.62 13.27 -1.14
N VAL A 164 -1.44 13.63 -0.66
CA VAL A 164 -0.64 14.73 -1.23
C VAL A 164 0.74 14.20 -1.59
N ILE A 165 1.12 14.31 -2.87
CA ILE A 165 2.49 14.07 -3.32
C ILE A 165 3.19 15.43 -3.40
N GLY A 166 4.12 15.69 -2.49
CA GLY A 166 4.69 17.03 -2.28
C GLY A 166 6.20 17.07 -2.09
N GLY A 167 6.80 18.24 -2.28
CA GLY A 167 8.20 18.49 -1.97
C GLY A 167 8.41 18.99 -0.55
N LEU A 168 9.65 18.86 -0.04
CA LEU A 168 10.07 19.36 1.28
C LEU A 168 10.73 20.76 1.23
N LYS A 169 10.60 21.49 0.12
CA LYS A 169 11.16 22.85 -0.02
C LYS A 169 10.28 23.88 0.68
N GLY A 170 10.89 24.90 1.28
CA GLY A 170 10.22 26.00 1.98
C GLY A 170 10.20 25.83 3.50
N ASP A 171 9.61 26.80 4.20
CA ASP A 171 9.63 26.89 5.66
C ASP A 171 8.71 25.85 6.35
N GLN A 172 7.54 25.58 5.77
CA GLN A 172 6.53 24.67 6.35
C GLN A 172 5.91 23.75 5.30
N PRO A 173 6.72 22.89 4.63
CA PRO A 173 6.28 22.13 3.46
C PRO A 173 5.10 21.18 3.76
N LEU A 174 5.07 20.57 4.95
CA LEU A 174 4.01 19.65 5.37
C LEU A 174 2.68 20.38 5.65
N ARG A 175 2.74 21.55 6.29
CA ARG A 175 1.53 22.38 6.50
C ARG A 175 0.99 22.91 5.18
N ALA A 176 1.88 23.33 4.27
CA ALA A 176 1.48 23.76 2.94
C ALA A 176 0.85 22.61 2.13
N ALA A 177 1.37 21.38 2.28
CA ALA A 177 0.80 20.19 1.65
C ALA A 177 -0.63 19.92 2.16
N LEU A 178 -0.85 19.93 3.48
CA LEU A 178 -2.19 19.77 4.08
C LEU A 178 -3.15 20.89 3.65
N ALA A 179 -2.65 22.10 3.45
CA ALA A 179 -3.43 23.23 2.95
C ALA A 179 -3.65 23.20 1.41
N LYS A 180 -3.20 22.14 0.72
CA LYS A 180 -3.27 22.00 -0.75
C LYS A 180 -2.53 23.09 -1.53
N LYS A 181 -1.49 23.67 -0.92
CA LYS A 181 -0.65 24.74 -1.48
C LYS A 181 0.74 24.26 -1.91
N ASN A 182 1.07 23.00 -1.67
CA ASN A 182 2.37 22.42 -2.02
C ASN A 182 2.17 21.00 -2.58
N GLY A 183 2.64 20.79 -3.81
CA GLY A 183 2.57 19.51 -4.52
C GLY A 183 1.24 19.26 -5.23
N THR A 184 0.94 17.98 -5.41
CA THR A 184 -0.27 17.48 -6.08
C THR A 184 -1.20 16.86 -5.04
N CYS A 185 -2.40 17.42 -4.89
CA CYS A 185 -3.46 16.89 -4.03
C CYS A 185 -4.33 15.89 -4.81
N PHE A 186 -4.64 14.77 -4.19
CA PHE A 186 -5.55 13.75 -4.70
C PHE A 186 -6.75 13.65 -3.78
N LEU A 187 -7.95 13.90 -4.31
CA LEU A 187 -9.15 13.93 -3.50
C LEU A 187 -9.54 12.52 -3.02
N ALA A 188 -9.91 12.44 -1.75
CA ALA A 188 -10.55 11.25 -1.18
C ALA A 188 -11.88 10.99 -1.89
N ARG A 189 -12.13 9.74 -2.31
CA ARG A 189 -13.46 9.33 -2.75
C ARG A 189 -14.31 8.94 -1.55
N LYS A 190 -15.63 9.13 -1.68
CA LYS A 190 -16.57 8.57 -0.70
C LYS A 190 -16.44 7.04 -0.73
N SER A 191 -15.84 6.50 0.31
CA SER A 191 -15.75 5.06 0.51
C SER A 191 -16.82 4.64 1.52
N ASN A 192 -17.76 3.79 1.09
CA ASN A 192 -18.74 3.16 1.98
C ASN A 192 -18.18 1.89 2.65
N LEU A 193 -16.88 1.62 2.48
CA LEU A 193 -16.24 0.42 2.99
C LEU A 193 -16.04 0.52 4.50
N ARG A 194 -16.44 -0.54 5.21
CA ARG A 194 -16.20 -0.67 6.65
C ARG A 194 -14.69 -0.86 6.91
N ALA A 195 -14.23 -0.55 8.12
CA ALA A 195 -12.81 -0.70 8.50
C ALA A 195 -12.23 -2.09 8.19
N ARG A 196 -13.03 -3.17 8.30
CA ARG A 196 -12.61 -4.53 7.91
C ARG A 196 -12.36 -4.66 6.41
N GLN A 197 -13.19 -4.04 5.57
CA GLN A 197 -13.05 -4.05 4.12
C GLN A 197 -11.87 -3.18 3.69
N LYS A 198 -11.67 -2.02 4.34
CA LYS A 198 -10.46 -1.21 4.15
C LYS A 198 -9.20 -2.00 4.50
N TRP A 199 -9.20 -2.73 5.62
CA TRP A 199 -8.08 -3.61 5.99
C TRP A 199 -7.80 -4.69 4.94
N LEU A 200 -8.85 -5.36 4.45
CA LEU A 200 -8.72 -6.33 3.35
C LEU A 200 -8.08 -5.64 2.13
N ALA A 201 -8.60 -4.49 1.72
CA ALA A 201 -8.07 -3.68 0.61
C ALA A 201 -6.65 -3.14 0.83
N SER A 202 -6.20 -2.94 2.08
CA SER A 202 -4.80 -2.59 2.36
C SER A 202 -3.89 -3.81 2.38
N GLY A 203 -4.27 -4.94 2.99
CA GLY A 203 -3.44 -6.16 3.03
C GLY A 203 -3.18 -6.80 1.65
N SER A 204 -3.59 -6.09 0.60
CA SER A 204 -3.66 -6.39 -0.82
C SER A 204 -2.38 -6.09 -1.59
N ILE A 205 -1.21 -6.35 -1.01
CA ILE A 205 -0.09 -6.76 -1.86
C ILE A 205 0.08 -8.24 -1.64
N THR A 206 -0.41 -8.96 -2.62
CA THR A 206 -1.02 -10.24 -2.41
C THR A 206 0.02 -11.33 -2.55
N LEU A 207 -0.03 -12.30 -1.64
CA LEU A 207 0.76 -13.53 -1.75
C LEU A 207 0.36 -14.33 -3.00
N GLY A 208 -0.80 -14.00 -3.61
CA GLY A 208 -1.14 -14.37 -4.97
C GLY A 208 -2.33 -13.63 -5.59
N THR A 209 -2.54 -13.87 -6.88
CA THR A 209 -3.54 -13.22 -7.73
C THR A 209 -4.47 -14.27 -8.32
N LEU A 210 -5.76 -13.99 -8.35
CA LEU A 210 -6.74 -14.71 -9.13
C LEU A 210 -7.15 -13.85 -10.33
N HIS A 211 -6.90 -14.38 -11.51
CA HIS A 211 -7.47 -13.86 -12.74
C HIS A 211 -8.85 -14.48 -12.89
N VAL A 212 -9.85 -13.63 -13.11
CA VAL A 212 -11.24 -14.04 -13.21
C VAL A 212 -11.74 -13.77 -14.62
N ASP A 213 -12.62 -14.65 -15.10
CA ASP A 213 -13.23 -14.47 -16.42
C ASP A 213 -14.24 -13.29 -16.43
N LYS A 214 -14.71 -12.92 -17.63
CA LYS A 214 -15.71 -11.83 -17.78
C LYS A 214 -17.02 -12.08 -17.03
N GLY A 215 -17.44 -13.34 -16.88
CA GLY A 215 -18.66 -13.71 -16.17
C GLY A 215 -18.52 -13.51 -14.66
N ALA A 216 -17.41 -13.96 -14.10
CA ALA A 216 -17.02 -13.75 -12.72
C ALA A 216 -16.83 -12.27 -12.43
N ALA A 217 -16.10 -11.52 -13.26
CA ALA A 217 -15.95 -10.07 -13.11
C ALA A 217 -17.31 -9.34 -13.02
N LYS A 218 -18.27 -9.70 -13.90
CA LYS A 218 -19.65 -9.18 -13.82
C LYS A 218 -20.39 -9.62 -12.56
N ALA A 219 -20.20 -10.86 -12.10
CA ALA A 219 -20.83 -11.36 -10.89
C ALA A 219 -20.32 -10.63 -9.63
N LEU A 220 -19.02 -10.34 -9.59
CA LEU A 220 -18.37 -9.59 -8.51
C LEU A 220 -18.96 -8.18 -8.39
N LEU A 221 -19.15 -7.47 -9.51
CA LEU A 221 -19.81 -6.16 -9.52
C LEU A 221 -21.22 -6.19 -8.91
N ASN A 222 -21.91 -7.34 -9.02
CA ASN A 222 -23.24 -7.58 -8.43
C ASN A 222 -23.18 -8.15 -7.00
N ARG A 223 -22.04 -7.99 -6.30
CA ARG A 223 -21.79 -8.51 -4.94
C ARG A 223 -22.07 -10.00 -4.77
N LYS A 224 -21.70 -10.81 -5.78
CA LYS A 224 -21.73 -12.28 -5.67
C LYS A 224 -20.38 -12.82 -5.21
N SER A 225 -20.41 -14.00 -4.58
CA SER A 225 -19.19 -14.73 -4.21
C SER A 225 -18.42 -15.17 -5.46
N LEU A 226 -17.09 -15.22 -5.36
CA LEU A 226 -16.23 -15.78 -6.39
C LEU A 226 -16.24 -17.31 -6.29
N LEU A 227 -16.65 -17.97 -7.37
CA LEU A 227 -16.58 -19.42 -7.50
C LEU A 227 -15.28 -19.81 -8.23
N THR A 228 -14.72 -20.98 -7.92
CA THR A 228 -13.48 -21.46 -8.57
C THR A 228 -13.62 -21.58 -10.08
N ILE A 229 -14.81 -21.93 -10.58
CA ILE A 229 -15.10 -22.03 -12.01
C ILE A 229 -14.98 -20.71 -12.77
N GLY A 230 -15.09 -19.59 -12.06
CA GLY A 230 -14.91 -18.25 -12.63
C GLY A 230 -13.46 -17.76 -12.61
N ILE A 231 -12.53 -18.59 -12.14
CA ILE A 231 -11.10 -18.26 -12.07
C ILE A 231 -10.42 -18.87 -13.30
N SER A 232 -9.78 -18.03 -14.10
CA SER A 232 -9.03 -18.44 -15.29
C SER A 232 -7.59 -18.81 -14.96
N ARG A 233 -7.00 -18.17 -13.94
CA ARG A 233 -5.61 -18.39 -13.55
C ARG A 233 -5.36 -18.04 -12.08
N VAL A 234 -4.53 -18.84 -11.43
CA VAL A 234 -3.98 -18.58 -10.10
C VAL A 234 -2.50 -18.22 -10.27
N GLU A 235 -2.04 -17.15 -9.61
CA GLU A 235 -0.64 -16.77 -9.53
C GLU A 235 -0.22 -16.62 -8.07
N GLY A 236 1.02 -16.93 -7.75
CA GLY A 236 1.54 -16.84 -6.38
C GLY A 236 1.15 -18.03 -5.49
N LYS A 237 1.56 -17.97 -4.23
CA LYS A 237 1.27 -19.00 -3.22
C LYS A 237 0.61 -18.33 -2.04
N PHE A 238 -0.61 -18.74 -1.73
CA PHE A 238 -1.36 -18.23 -0.59
C PHE A 238 -2.11 -19.36 0.10
N LEU A 239 -2.40 -19.16 1.38
CA LEU A 239 -3.14 -20.05 2.24
C LEU A 239 -4.60 -19.60 2.38
N GLU A 240 -5.44 -20.50 2.88
CA GLU A 240 -6.79 -20.14 3.29
C GLU A 240 -6.76 -18.96 4.29
N GLY A 241 -7.63 -17.99 4.04
CA GLY A 241 -7.81 -16.82 4.87
C GLY A 241 -6.87 -15.66 4.57
N GLU A 242 -5.93 -15.83 3.65
CA GLU A 242 -5.07 -14.75 3.17
C GLU A 242 -5.80 -13.85 2.16
N VAL A 243 -5.31 -12.62 2.00
CA VAL A 243 -5.86 -11.68 1.05
C VAL A 243 -5.17 -11.86 -0.31
N ILE A 244 -6.00 -12.01 -1.34
CA ILE A 244 -5.59 -12.27 -2.72
C ILE A 244 -6.15 -11.21 -3.67
N GLN A 245 -5.42 -10.96 -4.75
CA GLN A 245 -5.77 -9.91 -5.70
C GLN A 245 -6.71 -10.49 -6.74
N LEU A 246 -7.73 -9.71 -7.14
CA LEU A 246 -8.61 -10.06 -8.24
C LEU A 246 -8.26 -9.21 -9.45
N MET A 247 -7.95 -9.88 -10.56
CA MET A 247 -7.71 -9.25 -11.86
C MET A 247 -8.69 -9.77 -12.90
N ASP A 248 -9.09 -8.92 -13.84
CA ASP A 248 -9.80 -9.38 -15.05
C ASP A 248 -8.82 -9.91 -16.12
N GLU A 249 -9.39 -10.39 -17.23
CA GLU A 249 -8.64 -10.91 -18.39
C GLU A 249 -7.70 -9.87 -19.03
N ASP A 250 -7.96 -8.57 -18.83
CA ASP A 250 -7.12 -7.48 -19.34
C ASP A 250 -5.98 -7.11 -18.36
N ASN A 251 -5.78 -7.92 -17.30
CA ASN A 251 -4.87 -7.66 -16.18
C ASN A 251 -5.18 -6.36 -15.42
N THR A 252 -6.42 -5.90 -15.47
CA THR A 252 -6.87 -4.76 -14.66
C THR A 252 -7.24 -5.23 -13.27
N ILE A 253 -6.76 -4.51 -12.26
CA ILE A 253 -7.09 -4.80 -10.87
C ILE A 253 -8.57 -4.48 -10.62
N LEU A 254 -9.36 -5.52 -10.35
CA LEU A 254 -10.76 -5.39 -9.98
C LEU A 254 -10.93 -5.05 -8.51
N GLY A 255 -10.07 -5.62 -7.66
CA GLY A 255 -10.20 -5.54 -6.22
C GLY A 255 -9.40 -6.64 -5.53
N VAL A 256 -9.82 -6.98 -4.32
CA VAL A 256 -9.24 -8.06 -3.52
C VAL A 256 -10.29 -8.91 -2.84
N ALA A 257 -9.85 -10.08 -2.41
CA ALA A 257 -10.69 -11.04 -1.72
C ALA A 257 -9.92 -11.72 -0.58
N LYS A 258 -10.64 -12.16 0.45
CA LYS A 258 -10.10 -13.16 1.37
C LYS A 258 -10.31 -14.56 0.78
N ALA A 259 -9.21 -15.29 0.59
CA ALA A 259 -9.23 -16.66 0.11
C ALA A 259 -10.00 -17.57 1.08
N ARG A 260 -10.88 -18.43 0.57
CA ARG A 260 -11.52 -19.53 1.33
C ARG A 260 -10.82 -20.87 1.17
N LEU A 261 -9.82 -20.91 0.30
CA LEU A 261 -9.03 -22.08 -0.05
C LEU A 261 -7.60 -21.61 -0.31
N ASP A 262 -6.62 -22.47 -0.09
CA ASP A 262 -5.25 -22.22 -0.53
C ASP A 262 -5.11 -22.28 -2.07
N ALA A 263 -3.99 -21.75 -2.59
CA ALA A 263 -3.74 -21.66 -4.02
C ALA A 263 -3.83 -23.04 -4.72
N SER A 264 -3.20 -24.06 -4.15
CA SER A 264 -3.20 -25.44 -4.68
C SER A 264 -4.60 -26.06 -4.75
N SER A 265 -5.43 -25.79 -3.75
CA SER A 265 -6.81 -26.27 -3.69
C SER A 265 -7.69 -25.59 -4.74
N ILE A 266 -7.44 -24.31 -5.02
CA ILE A 266 -8.15 -23.60 -6.10
C ILE A 266 -7.73 -24.15 -7.47
N GLU A 267 -6.42 -24.32 -7.71
CA GLU A 267 -5.89 -24.84 -8.99
C GLU A 267 -6.48 -26.21 -9.34
N THR A 268 -6.60 -27.10 -8.36
CA THR A 268 -7.18 -28.44 -8.56
C THR A 268 -8.70 -28.44 -8.76
N GLN A 269 -9.37 -27.32 -8.52
CA GLN A 269 -10.83 -27.21 -8.50
C GLN A 269 -11.39 -26.17 -9.47
N LEU A 270 -10.59 -25.69 -10.43
CA LEU A 270 -11.00 -24.72 -11.44
C LEU A 270 -12.16 -25.21 -12.32
N THR A 271 -12.38 -26.52 -12.45
CA THR A 271 -13.48 -27.09 -13.25
C THR A 271 -14.71 -27.48 -12.44
N ARG A 272 -14.65 -27.40 -11.10
CA ARG A 272 -15.75 -27.80 -10.22
C ARG A 272 -16.76 -26.68 -10.04
N LYS A 273 -18.05 -27.03 -10.14
CA LYS A 273 -19.16 -26.12 -9.84
C LYS A 273 -19.37 -26.01 -8.32
N ASN A 274 -19.86 -24.85 -7.88
CA ASN A 274 -20.26 -24.54 -6.50
C ASN A 274 -19.15 -24.53 -5.42
N VAL A 275 -17.88 -24.49 -5.82
CA VAL A 275 -16.79 -24.28 -4.87
C VAL A 275 -16.52 -22.78 -4.75
N VAL A 276 -16.62 -22.25 -3.54
CA VAL A 276 -16.43 -20.82 -3.26
C VAL A 276 -14.95 -20.55 -3.01
N ALA A 277 -14.31 -19.81 -3.91
CA ALA A 277 -12.93 -19.35 -3.74
C ALA A 277 -12.86 -18.13 -2.80
N ALA A 278 -13.87 -17.26 -2.86
CA ALA A 278 -14.03 -16.15 -1.93
C ALA A 278 -15.50 -15.78 -1.73
N HIS A 279 -15.88 -15.46 -0.49
CA HIS A 279 -17.26 -15.07 -0.16
C HIS A 279 -17.51 -13.60 -0.48
N ALA A 280 -18.72 -13.25 -0.95
CA ALA A 280 -19.09 -11.88 -1.32
C ALA A 280 -18.73 -10.81 -0.26
N ASP A 281 -18.98 -11.11 1.02
CA ASP A 281 -18.68 -10.19 2.13
C ASP A 281 -17.19 -9.96 2.39
N ASP A 282 -16.36 -10.89 1.92
CA ASP A 282 -14.90 -10.82 2.06
C ASP A 282 -14.25 -10.36 0.73
N ILE A 283 -15.01 -9.76 -0.19
CA ILE A 283 -14.53 -9.18 -1.46
C ILE A 283 -14.69 -7.65 -1.42
N VAL A 284 -13.68 -6.95 -1.91
CA VAL A 284 -13.66 -5.48 -1.99
C VAL A 284 -13.20 -5.08 -3.39
N LEU A 285 -14.05 -4.38 -4.14
CA LEU A 285 -13.74 -3.90 -5.50
C LEU A 285 -13.27 -2.44 -5.49
N PHE A 286 -12.38 -2.09 -6.43
CA PHE A 286 -11.76 -0.77 -6.54
C PHE A 286 -12.41 0.15 -7.58
N ASN A 287 -13.25 -0.42 -8.45
CA ASN A 287 -14.02 0.34 -9.44
C ASN A 287 -15.49 0.34 -9.03
N ASP A 288 -15.84 1.27 -8.14
CA ASP A 288 -17.17 1.93 -8.12
C ASP A 288 -17.03 3.30 -8.79
#